data_AF-A0A7Y4UD05-F1
#
_entry.id   AF-A0A7Y4UD05-F1
#
_cell.length_a   1.000
_cell.length_b   1.000
_cell.length_c   1.000
_cell.angle_alpha   90.00
_cell.angle_beta   90.00
_cell.angle_gamma   90.00
#
_symmetry.space_group_name_H-M   'P 1'
#
loop_
_entity.id
_entity.type
_entity.pdbx_description
1 polymer ?
#
loop_
_entity_poly.entity_id
_entity_poly.type
_entity_poly.pdbx_seq_one_letter_code
_entity_poly.pdbx_strand_id
1 'polypeptide(L)'
;MMLRSKFFLLILWAGAVSIGGCQMNAATPAGNDTDNGVEQGAVITPRPKATPAVARDARPLIVAFGDSLTAGYGLSAAQAYTTLLQQKVDAAGLSYRVVNAGVSGDTSAGGVRRIAWALEGNVKVLILELGGNDALRGLPVSELRKNLTQMIEAAQKRGVT
;
A
#
# COMPACT_ATOMS: atom_id res chain seq x y z
N MET A 1 37.11 42.45 3.89
CA MET A 1 35.68 42.47 3.50
C MET A 1 35.29 41.04 3.16
N MET A 2 34.86 40.18 4.12
CA MET A 2 33.51 40.08 4.73
C MET A 2 32.42 40.19 3.65
N LEU A 3 31.54 39.21 3.42
CA LEU A 3 30.77 38.50 4.45
C LEU A 3 30.25 37.14 3.93
N ARG A 4 30.44 36.09 4.73
CA ARG A 4 29.75 34.79 4.65
C ARG A 4 28.33 34.97 5.16
N SER A 5 27.30 34.46 4.46
CA SER A 5 25.95 34.33 5.03
C SER A 5 25.53 32.87 5.04
N LYS A 6 25.58 32.29 6.25
CA LYS A 6 24.97 31.01 6.61
C LYS A 6 23.57 31.35 7.11
N PHE A 7 22.52 30.87 6.45
CA PHE A 7 21.19 30.80 7.04
C PHE A 7 20.89 29.35 7.39
N PHE A 8 21.18 29.01 8.64
CA PHE A 8 20.60 27.87 9.34
C PHE A 8 19.21 28.29 9.79
N LEU A 9 18.17 27.57 9.37
CA LEU A 9 16.86 27.64 10.02
C LEU A 9 16.51 26.21 10.47
N LEU A 10 16.84 25.92 11.73
CA LEU A 10 16.27 24.80 12.46
C LEU A 10 14.82 25.15 12.79
N ILE A 11 13.87 24.35 12.28
CA ILE A 11 12.52 24.32 12.82
C ILE A 11 12.45 23.09 13.73
N LEU A 12 12.56 23.33 15.05
CA LEU A 12 12.20 22.37 16.08
C LEU A 12 10.67 22.30 16.13
N TRP A 13 10.09 21.14 15.82
CA TRP A 13 8.71 20.83 16.15
C TRP A 13 8.71 19.87 17.34
N ALA A 14 8.51 20.41 18.54
CA ALA A 14 8.20 19.66 19.74
C ALA A 14 6.69 19.73 19.95
N GLY A 15 6.00 18.57 19.97
CA GLY A 15 4.54 18.55 20.10
C GLY A 15 3.95 17.17 20.28
N ALA A 16 4.02 16.67 21.51
CA ALA A 16 3.12 15.72 22.19
C ALA A 16 2.73 14.40 21.49
N VAL A 17 3.45 13.34 21.87
CA VAL A 17 3.00 11.95 21.80
C VAL A 17 2.02 11.70 22.95
N SER A 18 0.74 11.50 22.64
CA SER A 18 -0.27 11.04 23.62
C SER A 18 -0.36 9.52 23.56
N ILE A 19 0.26 8.83 24.53
CA ILE A 19 0.05 7.40 24.77
C ILE A 19 -1.20 7.28 25.66
N GLY A 20 -2.35 7.00 25.04
CA GLY A 20 -3.54 6.56 25.76
C GLY A 20 -3.35 5.13 26.27
N GLY A 21 -2.89 4.98 27.50
CA GLY A 21 -2.87 3.69 28.20
C GLY A 21 -4.27 3.31 28.67
N CYS A 22 -4.80 2.18 28.21
CA CYS A 22 -5.92 1.52 28.88
C CYS A 22 -5.37 0.75 30.08
N GLN A 23 -5.53 1.31 31.27
CA GLN A 23 -5.20 0.64 32.53
C GLN A 23 -6.31 -0.34 32.89
N MET A 24 -5.93 -1.62 32.99
CA MET A 24 -6.77 -2.72 33.47
C MET A 24 -6.79 -2.64 35.00
N ASN A 25 -7.95 -2.32 35.61
CA ASN A 25 -8.13 -2.50 37.05
C ASN A 25 -8.74 -3.88 37.32
N ALA A 26 -7.93 -4.77 37.89
CA ALA A 26 -8.40 -5.96 38.58
C ALA A 26 -8.94 -5.54 39.95
N ALA A 27 -10.21 -5.82 40.23
CA ALA A 27 -10.83 -5.63 41.53
C ALA A 27 -10.93 -6.98 42.27
N THR A 28 -10.35 -7.02 43.47
CA THR A 28 -10.50 -8.09 44.48
C THR A 28 -11.74 -7.79 45.35
N PRO A 29 -12.47 -8.79 45.89
CA PRO A 29 -13.75 -8.55 46.56
C PRO A 29 -13.63 -8.50 48.09
N ALA A 30 -14.41 -7.60 48.71
CA ALA A 30 -14.94 -7.63 50.07
C ALA A 30 -16.03 -6.53 50.10
N GLY A 31 -17.32 -6.80 50.29
CA GLY A 31 -17.93 -7.54 51.38
C GLY A 31 -18.43 -6.54 52.43
N ASN A 32 -19.65 -6.02 52.28
CA ASN A 32 -20.68 -6.07 53.33
C ASN A 32 -22.02 -5.50 52.87
N ASP A 33 -23.07 -6.13 53.36
CA ASP A 33 -24.48 -5.96 53.04
C ASP A 33 -25.06 -4.61 53.49
N THR A 34 -26.04 -4.09 52.73
CA THR A 34 -27.32 -3.61 53.29
C THR A 34 -28.33 -3.43 52.17
N ASP A 35 -29.34 -4.30 52.22
CA ASP A 35 -30.55 -4.36 51.43
C ASP A 35 -31.37 -3.06 51.53
N ASN A 36 -31.78 -2.53 50.38
CA ASN A 36 -32.95 -1.68 50.22
C ASN A 36 -33.43 -1.78 48.77
N GLY A 37 -34.54 -2.50 48.60
CA GLY A 37 -35.16 -2.80 47.32
C GLY A 37 -35.52 -1.57 46.49
N VAL A 38 -35.04 -1.59 45.24
CA VAL A 38 -35.67 -0.94 44.09
C VAL A 38 -35.57 -1.95 42.95
N GLU A 39 -36.72 -2.43 42.45
CA GLU A 39 -36.80 -3.24 41.23
C GLU A 39 -36.24 -2.44 40.05
N GLN A 40 -34.99 -2.71 39.67
CA GLN A 40 -34.39 -2.21 38.45
C GLN A 40 -34.62 -3.23 37.36
N GLY A 41 -35.63 -2.97 36.52
CA GLY A 41 -35.90 -3.72 35.31
C GLY A 41 -34.62 -3.89 34.49
N ALA A 42 -34.35 -5.14 34.09
CA ALA A 42 -33.18 -5.50 33.31
C ALA A 42 -33.13 -4.67 32.02
N VAL A 43 -32.23 -3.70 31.96
CA VAL A 43 -31.90 -2.98 30.74
C VAL A 43 -31.18 -3.97 29.82
N ILE A 44 -31.94 -4.62 28.94
CA ILE A 44 -31.38 -5.45 27.87
C ILE A 44 -30.77 -4.50 26.83
N THR A 45 -29.53 -4.06 27.04
CA THR A 45 -28.80 -3.34 26.00
C THR A 45 -28.56 -4.30 24.82
N PRO A 46 -28.98 -3.97 23.58
CA PRO A 46 -28.70 -4.81 22.42
C PRO A 46 -27.19 -4.96 22.26
N ARG A 47 -26.70 -6.21 22.16
CA ARG A 47 -25.30 -6.49 21.82
C ARG A 47 -25.00 -5.81 20.47
N PRO A 48 -23.91 -5.02 20.35
CA PRO A 48 -23.53 -4.42 19.08
C PRO A 48 -23.38 -5.53 18.04
N LYS A 49 -24.17 -5.45 16.97
CA LYS A 49 -24.11 -6.40 15.86
C LYS A 49 -22.74 -6.25 15.21
N ALA A 50 -21.91 -7.29 15.28
CA ALA A 50 -20.57 -7.27 14.73
C ALA A 50 -20.61 -6.86 13.24
N THR A 51 -19.86 -5.82 12.88
CA THR A 51 -19.71 -5.37 11.49
C THR A 51 -19.09 -6.51 10.69
N PRO A 52 -19.66 -6.91 9.54
CA PRO A 52 -19.04 -7.93 8.70
C PRO A 52 -17.64 -7.48 8.31
N ALA A 53 -16.64 -8.34 8.52
CA ALA A 53 -15.30 -8.11 7.99
C ALA A 53 -15.40 -8.06 6.46
N VAL A 54 -14.89 -7.00 5.85
CA VAL A 54 -14.82 -6.88 4.38
C VAL A 54 -13.99 -8.04 3.86
N ALA A 55 -14.61 -8.96 3.13
CA ALA A 55 -13.91 -10.08 2.52
C ALA A 55 -12.81 -9.55 1.60
N ARG A 56 -11.57 -9.95 1.83
CA ARG A 56 -10.44 -9.57 0.96
C ARG A 56 -10.60 -10.29 -0.37
N ASP A 57 -10.49 -9.55 -1.48
CA ASP A 57 -10.45 -10.12 -2.82
C ASP A 57 -9.26 -11.09 -2.90
N ALA A 58 -9.58 -12.39 -3.00
CA ALA A 58 -8.60 -13.48 -2.97
C ALA A 58 -8.08 -13.86 -4.37
N ARG A 59 -8.52 -13.16 -5.42
CA ARG A 59 -8.09 -13.46 -6.79
C ARG A 59 -6.57 -13.34 -6.95
N PRO A 60 -5.92 -14.22 -7.74
CA PRO A 60 -4.54 -14.03 -8.15
C PRO A 60 -4.33 -12.69 -8.85
N LEU A 61 -3.13 -12.13 -8.74
CA LEU A 61 -2.84 -10.77 -9.18
C LEU A 61 -2.06 -10.76 -10.50
N ILE A 62 -2.49 -9.86 -11.39
CA ILE A 62 -1.69 -9.34 -12.49
C ILE A 62 -1.19 -7.97 -12.02
N VAL A 63 0.11 -7.81 -11.79
CA VAL A 63 0.67 -6.54 -11.33
C VAL A 63 1.25 -5.82 -12.54
N ALA A 64 0.70 -4.65 -12.84
CA ALA A 64 1.26 -3.72 -13.81
C ALA A 64 2.24 -2.78 -13.10
N PHE A 65 3.53 -3.01 -13.30
CA PHE A 65 4.62 -2.33 -12.64
C PHE A 65 5.37 -1.44 -13.63
N GLY A 66 5.25 -0.14 -13.47
CA GLY A 66 5.88 0.77 -14.41
C GLY A 66 5.92 2.22 -13.99
N ASP A 67 6.04 3.10 -14.97
CA ASP A 67 6.13 4.54 -14.75
C ASP A 67 4.79 5.27 -14.92
N SER A 68 4.83 6.50 -15.41
CA SER A 68 3.68 7.32 -15.82
C SER A 68 2.72 6.63 -16.79
N LEU A 69 3.19 5.81 -17.72
CA LEU A 69 2.32 5.11 -18.67
C LEU A 69 1.43 4.11 -17.92
N THR A 70 2.03 3.39 -16.97
CA THR A 70 1.31 2.50 -16.07
C THR A 70 0.45 3.26 -15.05
N ALA A 71 0.95 4.37 -14.50
CA ALA A 71 0.20 5.19 -13.56
C ALA A 71 -1.04 5.87 -14.19
N GLY A 72 -1.06 6.03 -15.53
CA GLY A 72 -2.11 6.77 -16.22
C GLY A 72 -1.96 8.28 -16.07
N TYR A 73 -0.73 8.80 -16.11
CA TYR A 73 -0.47 10.23 -15.95
C TYR A 73 -1.25 11.07 -16.99
N GLY A 74 -1.96 12.09 -16.49
CA GLY A 74 -2.82 12.95 -17.32
C GLY A 74 -4.19 12.36 -17.69
N LEU A 75 -4.53 11.18 -17.19
CA LEU A 75 -5.81 10.51 -17.44
C LEU A 75 -6.64 10.42 -16.16
N SER A 76 -7.95 10.22 -16.32
CA SER A 76 -8.77 9.73 -15.20
C SER A 76 -8.46 8.26 -14.91
N ALA A 77 -8.71 7.81 -13.69
CA ALA A 77 -8.49 6.41 -13.30
C ALA A 77 -9.23 5.40 -14.21
N ALA A 78 -10.42 5.79 -14.72
CA ALA A 78 -11.20 4.95 -15.64
C ALA A 78 -10.54 4.74 -17.01
N GLN A 79 -9.67 5.68 -17.42
CA GLN A 79 -9.00 5.67 -18.72
C GLN A 79 -7.59 5.05 -18.68
N ALA A 80 -7.02 4.84 -17.49
CA ALA A 80 -5.74 4.15 -17.36
C ALA A 80 -5.80 2.76 -17.98
N TYR A 81 -4.74 2.35 -18.70
CA TYR A 81 -4.76 1.07 -19.41
C TYR A 81 -4.96 -0.12 -18.47
N THR A 82 -4.51 -0.02 -17.21
CA THR A 82 -4.68 -1.06 -16.19
C THR A 82 -6.15 -1.29 -15.84
N THR A 83 -6.96 -0.21 -15.81
CA THR A 83 -8.41 -0.30 -15.64
C THR A 83 -9.07 -0.93 -16.87
N LEU A 84 -8.67 -0.53 -18.07
CA LEU A 84 -9.17 -1.14 -19.31
C LEU A 84 -8.74 -2.61 -19.43
N LEU A 85 -7.55 -2.95 -18.92
CA LEU A 85 -7.07 -4.32 -18.85
C LEU A 85 -7.89 -5.15 -17.88
N GLN A 86 -8.26 -4.63 -16.70
CA GLN A 86 -9.17 -5.31 -15.78
C GLN A 86 -10.51 -5.63 -16.47
N GLN A 87 -11.10 -4.67 -17.18
CA GLN A 87 -12.35 -4.89 -17.92
C GLN A 87 -12.22 -6.01 -18.95
N LYS A 88 -11.09 -6.08 -19.66
CA LYS A 88 -10.82 -7.16 -20.63
C LYS A 88 -10.60 -8.51 -19.96
N VAL A 89 -9.91 -8.54 -18.83
CA VAL A 89 -9.71 -9.76 -18.01
C VAL A 89 -11.06 -10.29 -17.52
N ASP A 90 -11.92 -9.42 -17.01
CA ASP A 90 -13.25 -9.79 -16.54
C ASP A 90 -14.14 -10.25 -17.70
N ALA A 91 -14.13 -9.54 -18.84
CA ALA A 91 -14.88 -9.92 -20.04
C ALA A 91 -14.43 -11.26 -20.64
N ALA A 92 -13.17 -11.64 -20.43
CA ALA A 92 -12.63 -12.95 -20.81
C ALA A 92 -12.97 -14.07 -19.81
N GLY A 93 -13.68 -13.78 -18.71
CA GLY A 93 -14.02 -14.75 -17.68
C GLY A 93 -12.81 -15.20 -16.83
N LEU A 94 -11.72 -14.43 -16.85
CA LEU A 94 -10.49 -14.74 -16.13
C LEU A 94 -10.57 -14.22 -14.70
N SER A 95 -10.37 -15.09 -13.72
CA SER A 95 -10.43 -14.73 -12.28
C SER A 95 -9.12 -14.09 -11.79
N TYR A 96 -8.70 -12.98 -12.42
CA TYR A 96 -7.55 -12.19 -12.00
C TYR A 96 -7.95 -10.78 -11.60
N ARG A 97 -7.20 -10.22 -10.66
CA ARG A 97 -7.25 -8.80 -10.34
C ARG A 97 -6.00 -8.10 -10.87
N VAL A 98 -6.19 -7.07 -11.68
CA VAL A 98 -5.15 -6.19 -12.19
C VAL A 98 -4.86 -5.13 -11.14
N VAL A 99 -3.59 -5.01 -10.75
CA VAL A 99 -3.11 -4.01 -9.79
C VAL A 99 -2.24 -3.01 -10.53
N ASN A 100 -2.60 -1.74 -10.44
CA ASN A 100 -1.76 -0.65 -10.93
C ASN A 100 -0.68 -0.33 -9.90
N ALA A 101 0.57 -0.65 -10.23
CA ALA A 101 1.78 -0.31 -9.48
C ALA A 101 2.66 0.67 -10.29
N GLY A 102 2.04 1.60 -11.01
CA GLY A 102 2.71 2.66 -11.74
C GLY A 102 3.12 3.84 -10.85
N VAL A 103 4.32 4.38 -11.06
CA VAL A 103 4.80 5.59 -10.39
C VAL A 103 5.35 6.57 -11.42
N SER A 104 4.66 7.68 -11.63
CA SER A 104 5.07 8.69 -12.60
C SER A 104 6.50 9.18 -12.37
N GLY A 105 7.32 9.11 -13.42
CA GLY A 105 8.71 9.57 -13.40
C GLY A 105 9.73 8.53 -12.94
N ASP A 106 9.31 7.30 -12.59
CA ASP A 106 10.21 6.23 -12.18
C ASP A 106 11.21 5.87 -13.28
N THR A 107 12.48 5.78 -12.90
CA THR A 107 13.52 5.13 -13.71
C THR A 107 13.59 3.64 -13.38
N SER A 108 14.32 2.87 -14.19
CA SER A 108 14.61 1.46 -13.93
C SER A 108 15.26 1.23 -12.55
N ALA A 109 16.14 2.15 -12.12
CA ALA A 109 16.73 2.12 -10.78
C ALA A 109 15.69 2.38 -9.67
N GLY A 110 14.68 3.21 -9.95
CA GLY A 110 13.50 3.37 -9.09
C GLY A 110 12.73 2.07 -8.93
N GLY A 111 12.48 1.39 -10.05
CA GLY A 111 11.83 0.08 -10.08
C GLY A 111 12.54 -0.95 -9.20
N VAL A 112 13.86 -1.10 -9.34
CA VAL A 112 14.66 -2.06 -8.55
C VAL A 112 14.45 -1.86 -7.04
N ARG A 113 14.31 -0.62 -6.56
CA ARG A 113 14.12 -0.35 -5.12
C ARG A 113 12.78 -0.84 -4.57
N ARG A 114 11.75 -1.00 -5.41
CA ARG A 114 10.37 -1.27 -4.97
C ARG A 114 9.77 -2.56 -5.53
N ILE A 115 10.49 -3.28 -6.40
CA ILE A 115 9.98 -4.53 -7.02
C ILE A 115 9.59 -5.57 -5.97
N ALA A 116 10.30 -5.64 -4.84
CA ALA A 116 9.98 -6.57 -3.76
C ALA A 116 8.55 -6.39 -3.23
N TRP A 117 8.12 -5.15 -3.02
CA TRP A 117 6.77 -4.82 -2.55
C TRP A 117 5.71 -5.11 -3.62
N ALA A 118 6.03 -4.86 -4.90
CA ALA A 118 5.11 -5.15 -5.99
C ALA A 118 4.87 -6.66 -6.21
N LEU A 119 5.78 -7.51 -5.72
CA LEU A 119 5.69 -8.97 -5.80
C LEU A 119 5.12 -9.60 -4.50
N GLU A 120 4.53 -8.80 -3.62
CA GLU A 120 3.84 -9.30 -2.41
C GLU A 120 2.44 -9.85 -2.73
N GLY A 121 2.03 -10.89 -2.00
CA GLY A 121 0.76 -11.57 -2.19
C GLY A 121 0.78 -12.62 -3.30
N ASN A 122 -0.41 -12.98 -3.80
CA ASN A 122 -0.59 -14.05 -4.80
C ASN A 122 -0.42 -13.53 -6.24
N VAL A 123 0.74 -12.93 -6.53
CA VAL A 123 1.07 -12.45 -7.89
C VAL A 123 1.37 -13.63 -8.81
N LYS A 124 0.81 -13.60 -10.02
CA LYS A 124 1.03 -14.63 -11.06
C LYS A 124 1.63 -14.07 -12.34
N VAL A 125 1.35 -12.80 -12.63
CA VAL A 125 1.85 -12.12 -13.83
C VAL A 125 2.40 -10.76 -13.43
N LEU A 126 3.59 -10.43 -13.93
CA LEU A 126 4.16 -9.09 -13.85
C LEU A 126 4.20 -8.46 -15.26
N ILE A 127 3.52 -7.34 -15.43
CA ILE A 127 3.71 -6.47 -16.61
C ILE A 127 4.75 -5.43 -16.21
N LEU A 128 5.97 -5.56 -16.74
CA LEU A 128 7.09 -4.66 -16.44
C LEU A 128 7.26 -3.61 -17.54
N GLU A 129 7.08 -2.34 -17.18
CA GLU A 129 7.12 -1.19 -18.10
C GLU A 129 7.99 -0.08 -17.50
N LEU A 130 9.30 -0.10 -17.76
CA LEU A 130 10.25 0.92 -17.31
C LEU A 130 11.33 1.15 -18.35
N GLY A 131 11.88 2.37 -18.39
CA GLY A 131 13.03 2.73 -19.21
C GLY A 131 12.87 4.04 -19.98
N GLY A 132 11.65 4.52 -20.22
CA GLY A 132 11.42 5.81 -20.88
C GLY A 132 12.05 6.96 -20.11
N ASN A 133 11.90 6.94 -18.78
CA ASN A 133 12.50 7.90 -17.87
C ASN A 133 14.04 7.83 -17.77
N ASP A 134 14.64 6.66 -17.99
CA ASP A 134 16.08 6.48 -18.09
C ASP A 134 16.60 7.13 -19.38
N ALA A 135 15.91 6.89 -20.50
CA ALA A 135 16.24 7.45 -21.81
C ALA A 135 16.14 8.97 -21.82
N LEU A 136 15.05 9.54 -21.28
CA LEU A 136 14.86 10.99 -21.15
C LEU A 136 15.94 11.68 -20.31
N ARG A 137 16.57 10.96 -19.39
CA ARG A 137 17.64 11.47 -18.52
C ARG A 137 19.05 11.13 -19.02
N GLY A 138 19.17 10.45 -20.17
CA GLY A 138 20.46 10.04 -20.72
C GLY A 138 21.22 9.03 -19.86
N LEU A 139 20.52 8.18 -19.11
CA LEU A 139 21.16 7.14 -18.29
C LEU A 139 21.73 6.01 -19.17
N PRO A 140 22.82 5.33 -18.75
CA PRO A 140 23.43 4.27 -19.55
C PRO A 140 22.48 3.10 -19.82
N VAL A 141 22.43 2.65 -21.08
CA VAL A 141 21.64 1.47 -21.49
C VAL A 141 22.08 0.20 -20.76
N SER A 142 23.36 0.10 -20.39
CA SER A 142 23.88 -1.01 -19.60
C SER A 142 23.24 -1.07 -18.20
N GLU A 143 23.04 0.07 -17.54
CA GLU A 143 22.37 0.13 -16.24
C GLU A 143 20.87 -0.15 -16.38
N LEU A 144 20.21 0.37 -17.42
CA LEU A 144 18.82 0.02 -17.72
C LEU A 144 18.64 -1.49 -17.87
N ARG A 145 19.47 -2.13 -18.70
CA ARG A 145 19.44 -3.59 -18.91
C ARG A 145 19.65 -4.35 -17.59
N LYS A 146 20.68 -3.98 -16.83
CA LYS A 146 20.99 -4.60 -15.54
C LYS A 146 19.84 -4.46 -14.54
N ASN A 147 19.16 -3.31 -14.51
CA ASN A 147 18.03 -3.08 -13.61
C ASN A 147 16.80 -3.90 -14.02
N LEU A 148 16.47 -3.93 -15.32
CA LEU A 148 15.38 -4.76 -15.85
C LEU A 148 15.64 -6.25 -15.58
N THR A 149 16.86 -6.74 -15.83
CA THR A 149 17.25 -8.11 -15.53
C THR A 149 17.04 -8.45 -14.05
N GLN A 150 17.48 -7.59 -13.13
CA GLN A 150 17.26 -7.81 -11.69
C GLN A 150 15.77 -7.95 -11.33
N MET A 151 14.91 -7.11 -11.91
CA MET A 151 13.46 -7.15 -11.63
C MET A 151 12.80 -8.41 -12.22
N ILE A 152 13.19 -8.80 -13.44
CA ILE A 152 12.71 -10.02 -14.08
C ILE A 152 13.13 -11.25 -13.27
N GLU A 153 14.40 -11.33 -12.86
CA GLU A 153 14.89 -12.43 -12.03
C GLU A 153 14.20 -12.47 -10.66
N ALA A 154 13.90 -11.31 -10.05
CA ALA A 154 13.16 -11.25 -8.80
C ALA A 154 11.73 -11.80 -8.93
N ALA A 155 11.06 -11.53 -10.05
CA ALA A 155 9.74 -12.09 -10.37
C ALA A 155 9.82 -13.61 -10.60
N GLN A 156 10.76 -14.07 -11.43
CA GLN A 156 10.95 -15.48 -11.75
C GLN A 156 11.29 -16.32 -10.50
N LYS A 157 12.11 -15.79 -9.59
CA LYS A 157 12.43 -16.43 -8.29
C LYS A 157 11.20 -16.69 -7.42
N ARG A 158 10.09 -15.97 -7.66
CA ARG A 158 8.81 -16.15 -6.96
C ARG A 158 7.80 -16.97 -7.76
N GLY A 159 8.18 -17.50 -8.92
CA GLY A 159 7.27 -18.21 -9.82
C GLY A 159 6.25 -17.28 -10.49
N VAL A 160 6.56 -15.99 -10.59
CA VAL A 160 5.76 -15.02 -11.34
C VAL A 160 6.22 -15.04 -12.79
N THR A 161 5.26 -15.15 -13.70
CA THR A 161 5.47 -15.07 -15.15
C THR A 161 5.68 -13.64 -15.61
#